data_AF-A0A6N6KZH8-F1
#
_entry.id   AF-A0A6N6KZH8-F1
#
_cell.length_a   1.000
_cell.length_b   1.000
_cell.length_c   1.000
_cell.angle_alpha   90.00
_cell.angle_beta   90.00
_cell.angle_gamma   90.00
#
_symmetry.space_group_name_H-M   'P 1'
#
loop_
_entity.id
_entity.type
_entity.pdbx_description
1 polymer ?
#
loop_
_entity_poly.entity_id
_entity_poly.type
_entity_poly.pdbx_seq_one_letter_code
_entity_poly.pdbx_strand_id
1 'polypeptide(L)'
;MKSLRYFLLAILGITGLCITWYLFQFPYAFAPFINPLLMMLLPLALGIFLARRLGGSWQLYGLGAATFIGSQIAHIPFNIWTLNPIIQNLGLGNAPGTLDLAIVGLLAGLSAGVFEETARYLVYQLWAKETKTWSQGLMFGAGHGASEAIILGVLALAGFLQMLTLRGGLEGLGIPADQIEGVQASVAAYWGTPWYIFFLSTVERIAAITFHMAAALLVLKAVRRSNILWYFAAILGHTLFNAIALYSNVTWGPLVAEGLIVLMALGFAGLIFWLREEDEENPEGFDEDTGQPQSPVSGLQSSTTPEITPDRIEDSRYDG
;
A
#
# COMPACT_ATOMS: atom_id res chain seq x y z
N MET A 1 -27.81 -17.80 22.20
CA MET A 1 -26.69 -16.83 21.98
C MET A 1 -25.60 -16.91 23.05
N LYS A 2 -25.90 -16.85 24.37
CA LYS A 2 -24.87 -16.95 25.42
C LYS A 2 -24.13 -18.30 25.45
N SER A 3 -24.86 -19.41 25.31
CA SER A 3 -24.28 -20.77 25.23
C SER A 3 -23.32 -20.94 24.04
N LEU A 4 -23.71 -20.46 22.85
CA LEU A 4 -22.85 -20.45 21.66
C LEU A 4 -21.58 -19.62 21.89
N ARG A 5 -21.69 -18.45 22.53
CA ARG A 5 -20.52 -17.62 22.88
C ARG A 5 -19.57 -18.35 23.84
N TYR A 6 -20.08 -18.99 24.89
CA TYR A 6 -19.24 -19.76 25.82
C TYR A 6 -18.58 -20.97 25.15
N PHE A 7 -19.32 -21.65 24.28
CA PHE A 7 -18.79 -22.77 23.49
C PHE A 7 -17.66 -22.32 22.57
N LEU A 8 -17.82 -21.21 21.84
CA LEU A 8 -16.77 -20.64 20.99
C LEU A 8 -15.55 -20.20 21.80
N LEU A 9 -15.76 -19.55 22.95
CA LEU A 9 -14.67 -19.16 23.85
C LEU A 9 -13.93 -20.38 24.41
N ALA A 10 -14.64 -21.46 24.74
CA ALA A 10 -14.04 -22.70 25.22
C ALA A 10 -13.20 -23.37 24.11
N ILE A 11 -13.71 -23.44 22.88
CA ILE A 11 -12.94 -23.95 21.73
C ILE A 11 -11.69 -23.11 21.51
N LEU A 12 -11.81 -21.78 21.47
CA LEU A 12 -10.66 -20.89 21.29
C LEU A 12 -9.63 -21.07 22.41
N GLY A 13 -10.10 -21.22 23.66
CA GLY A 13 -9.23 -21.48 24.81
C GLY A 13 -8.48 -22.80 24.71
N ILE A 14 -9.18 -23.89 24.37
CA ILE A 14 -8.57 -25.22 24.20
C ILE A 14 -7.59 -25.22 23.03
N THR A 15 -7.97 -24.67 21.88
CA THR A 15 -7.09 -24.55 20.71
C THR A 15 -5.84 -23.74 21.04
N GLY A 16 -5.98 -22.63 21.76
CA GLY A 16 -4.86 -21.82 22.23
C GLY A 16 -3.91 -22.62 23.12
N LEU A 17 -4.43 -23.36 24.11
CA LEU A 17 -3.63 -24.22 24.98
C LEU A 17 -2.91 -25.32 24.20
N CYS A 18 -3.57 -25.97 23.24
CA CYS A 18 -2.96 -27.00 22.38
C CYS A 18 -1.82 -26.42 21.54
N ILE A 19 -2.01 -25.23 20.94
CA ILE A 19 -0.97 -24.56 20.16
C ILE A 19 0.21 -24.17 21.06
N THR A 20 -0.06 -23.57 22.23
CA THR A 20 1.01 -23.21 23.18
C THR A 20 1.79 -24.44 23.63
N TRP A 21 1.10 -25.54 23.96
CA TRP A 21 1.73 -26.80 24.29
C TRP A 21 2.59 -27.33 23.14
N TYR A 22 2.06 -27.33 21.91
CA TYR A 22 2.80 -27.76 20.73
C TYR A 22 4.07 -26.93 20.52
N LEU A 23 3.98 -25.61 20.58
CA LEU A 23 5.13 -24.71 20.40
C LEU A 23 6.18 -24.87 21.51
N PHE A 24 5.75 -25.21 22.72
CA PHE A 24 6.67 -25.55 23.82
C PHE A 24 7.43 -26.85 23.54
N GLN A 25 6.75 -27.87 23.00
CA GLN A 25 7.39 -29.15 22.62
C GLN A 25 8.26 -29.03 21.35
N PHE A 26 7.90 -28.12 20.45
CA PHE A 26 8.57 -27.92 19.16
C PHE A 26 8.97 -26.45 18.95
N PRO A 27 10.00 -25.95 19.65
CA PRO A 27 10.40 -24.54 19.57
C PRO A 27 10.78 -24.07 18.16
N TYR A 28 11.28 -24.99 17.31
CA TYR A 28 11.60 -24.71 15.91
C TYR A 28 10.39 -24.26 15.08
N ALA A 29 9.17 -24.61 15.50
CA ALA A 29 7.94 -24.23 14.83
C ALA A 29 7.46 -22.81 15.21
N PHE A 30 8.04 -22.21 16.26
CA PHE A 30 7.59 -20.92 16.79
C PHE A 30 7.68 -19.79 15.76
N ALA A 31 8.88 -19.53 15.21
CA ALA A 31 9.07 -18.44 14.27
C ALA A 31 8.22 -18.56 12.99
N PRO A 32 8.21 -19.70 12.27
CA PRO A 32 7.39 -19.84 11.06
C PRO A 32 5.88 -19.85 11.34
N PHE A 33 5.43 -20.14 12.57
CA PHE A 33 4.03 -20.01 12.96
C PHE A 33 3.64 -18.58 13.33
N ILE A 34 4.48 -17.87 14.11
CA ILE A 34 4.16 -16.53 14.59
C ILE A 34 4.29 -15.48 13.49
N ASN A 35 5.28 -15.61 12.61
CA ASN A 35 5.51 -14.66 11.52
C ASN A 35 4.26 -14.38 10.65
N PRO A 36 3.57 -15.37 10.06
CA PRO A 36 2.37 -15.10 9.27
C PRO A 36 1.23 -14.48 10.09
N LEU A 37 1.12 -14.82 11.39
CA LEU A 37 0.15 -14.18 12.28
C LEU A 37 0.46 -12.69 12.46
N LEU A 38 1.73 -12.31 12.61
CA LEU A 38 2.13 -10.90 12.68
C LEU A 38 1.80 -10.16 11.38
N MET A 39 2.12 -10.76 10.22
CA MET A 39 1.78 -10.19 8.90
C MET A 39 0.28 -9.94 8.73
N MET A 40 -0.58 -10.75 9.35
CA MET A 40 -2.03 -10.57 9.30
C MET A 40 -2.57 -9.62 10.38
N LEU A 41 -2.07 -9.72 11.62
CA LEU A 41 -2.65 -9.02 12.77
C LEU A 41 -2.15 -7.57 12.91
N LEU A 42 -0.87 -7.30 12.60
CA LEU A 42 -0.31 -5.95 12.68
C LEU A 42 -1.02 -4.93 11.76
N PRO A 43 -1.29 -5.21 10.47
CA PRO A 43 -2.02 -4.26 9.64
C PRO A 43 -3.46 -4.00 10.12
N LEU A 44 -4.12 -5.00 10.71
CA LEU A 44 -5.46 -4.82 11.31
C LEU A 44 -5.38 -3.96 12.57
N ALA A 45 -4.37 -4.18 13.42
CA ALA A 45 -4.12 -3.35 14.60
C ALA A 45 -3.82 -1.90 14.20
N LEU A 46 -3.06 -1.69 13.12
CA LEU A 46 -2.83 -0.36 12.54
C LEU A 46 -4.15 0.28 12.07
N GLY A 47 -5.00 -0.46 11.34
CA GLY A 47 -6.31 0.03 10.92
C GLY A 47 -7.20 0.46 12.11
N ILE A 48 -7.24 -0.35 13.18
CA ILE A 48 -7.94 -0.01 14.42
C ILE A 48 -7.36 1.25 15.06
N PHE A 49 -6.03 1.36 15.10
CA PHE A 49 -5.34 2.52 15.66
C PHE A 49 -5.68 3.80 14.88
N LEU A 50 -5.59 3.78 13.56
CA LEU A 50 -5.91 4.93 12.70
C LEU A 50 -7.39 5.33 12.81
N ALA A 51 -8.30 4.36 12.84
CA ALA A 51 -9.73 4.63 13.03
C ALA A 51 -10.02 5.33 14.38
N ARG A 52 -9.37 4.86 15.46
CA ARG A 52 -9.60 5.41 16.81
C ARG A 52 -8.89 6.74 17.06
N ARG A 53 -7.69 6.92 16.51
CA ARG A 53 -6.84 8.09 16.79
C ARG A 53 -7.02 9.23 15.80
N LEU A 54 -7.27 8.90 14.54
CA LEU A 54 -7.35 9.89 13.45
C LEU A 54 -8.76 10.00 12.85
N GLY A 55 -9.71 9.17 13.31
CA GLY A 55 -11.09 9.19 12.79
C GLY A 55 -11.24 8.56 11.41
N GLY A 56 -10.26 7.76 10.96
CA GLY A 56 -10.30 7.07 9.67
C GLY A 56 -11.47 6.08 9.57
N SER A 57 -12.14 6.03 8.41
CA SER A 57 -13.25 5.11 8.18
C SER A 57 -12.77 3.74 7.69
N TRP A 58 -13.37 2.66 8.20
CA TRP A 58 -13.11 1.31 7.69
C TRP A 58 -13.53 1.13 6.22
N GLN A 59 -14.43 1.97 5.72
CA GLN A 59 -14.77 2.02 4.31
C GLN A 59 -13.56 2.40 3.45
N LEU A 60 -12.79 3.41 3.84
CA LEU A 60 -11.59 3.81 3.10
C LEU A 60 -10.48 2.76 3.19
N TYR A 61 -10.34 2.11 4.34
CA TYR A 61 -9.40 0.99 4.50
C TYR A 61 -9.78 -0.18 3.59
N GLY A 62 -11.06 -0.57 3.57
CA GLY A 62 -11.57 -1.59 2.66
C GLY A 62 -11.45 -1.20 1.19
N LEU A 63 -11.58 0.08 0.86
CA LEU A 63 -11.42 0.57 -0.50
C LEU A 63 -9.95 0.51 -0.95
N GLY A 64 -9.00 0.93 -0.10
CA GLY A 64 -7.57 0.77 -0.39
C GLY A 64 -7.18 -0.70 -0.54
N ALA A 65 -7.75 -1.57 0.29
CA ALA A 65 -7.60 -3.01 0.17
C ALA A 65 -8.08 -3.55 -1.20
N ALA A 66 -9.29 -3.16 -1.62
CA ALA A 66 -9.83 -3.51 -2.92
C ALA A 66 -9.01 -2.94 -4.08
N THR A 67 -8.42 -1.75 -3.91
CA THR A 67 -7.54 -1.13 -4.91
C THR A 67 -6.29 -1.96 -5.16
N PHE A 68 -5.62 -2.45 -4.11
CA PHE A 68 -4.48 -3.37 -4.27
C PHE A 68 -4.88 -4.64 -5.03
N ILE A 69 -5.98 -5.28 -4.63
CA ILE A 69 -6.43 -6.51 -5.31
C ILE A 69 -6.79 -6.21 -6.77
N GLY A 70 -7.46 -5.09 -7.02
CA GLY A 70 -7.86 -4.65 -8.36
C GLY A 70 -6.66 -4.35 -9.27
N SER A 71 -5.60 -3.74 -8.77
CA SER A 71 -4.39 -3.49 -9.59
C SER A 71 -3.73 -4.79 -10.04
N GLN A 72 -3.75 -5.83 -9.19
CA GLN A 72 -3.16 -7.13 -9.53
C GLN A 72 -3.85 -7.83 -10.71
N ILE A 73 -5.13 -7.53 -10.98
CA ILE A 73 -5.87 -8.09 -12.12
C ILE A 73 -5.20 -7.76 -13.46
N ALA A 74 -4.61 -6.57 -13.59
CA ALA A 74 -3.91 -6.16 -14.79
C ALA A 74 -2.38 -6.34 -14.67
N HIS A 75 -1.83 -6.11 -13.48
CA HIS A 75 -0.39 -6.23 -13.22
C HIS A 75 0.14 -7.65 -13.42
N ILE A 76 -0.52 -8.67 -12.86
CA ILE A 76 -0.05 -10.06 -12.95
C ILE A 76 -0.02 -10.54 -14.41
N PRO A 77 -1.11 -10.40 -15.19
CA PRO A 77 -1.08 -10.80 -16.60
C PRO A 77 -0.06 -10.01 -17.44
N PHE A 78 0.11 -8.71 -17.19
CA PHE A 78 1.13 -7.92 -17.85
C PHE A 78 2.54 -8.46 -17.58
N ASN A 79 2.85 -8.79 -16.33
CA ASN A 79 4.16 -9.35 -16.00
C ASN A 79 4.39 -10.69 -16.69
N ILE A 80 3.39 -11.59 -16.68
CA ILE A 80 3.51 -12.93 -17.26
C ILE A 80 3.61 -12.88 -18.79
N TRP A 81 2.77 -12.09 -19.46
CA TRP A 81 2.62 -12.14 -20.92
C TRP A 81 3.45 -11.09 -21.66
N THR A 82 3.89 -10.03 -20.98
CA THR A 82 4.63 -8.93 -21.61
C THR A 82 6.01 -8.75 -21.00
N LEU A 83 6.08 -8.43 -19.71
CA LEU A 83 7.35 -8.02 -19.11
C LEU A 83 8.37 -9.16 -19.03
N ASN A 84 7.97 -10.33 -18.51
CA ASN A 84 8.87 -11.46 -18.35
C ASN A 84 9.41 -11.97 -19.70
N PRO A 85 8.59 -12.11 -20.77
CA PRO A 85 9.11 -12.41 -22.10
C PRO A 85 10.09 -11.35 -22.64
N ILE A 86 9.85 -10.06 -22.40
CA ILE A 86 10.79 -9.00 -22.81
C ILE A 86 12.12 -9.15 -22.08
N ILE A 87 12.11 -9.33 -20.75
CA ILE A 87 13.31 -9.54 -19.94
C ILE A 87 14.10 -10.75 -20.46
N GLN A 88 13.42 -11.86 -20.74
CA GLN A 88 14.04 -13.08 -21.29
C GLN A 88 14.64 -12.85 -22.69
N ASN A 89 13.92 -12.18 -23.59
CA ASN A 89 14.38 -11.91 -24.95
C ASN A 89 15.57 -10.94 -25.00
N LEU A 90 15.67 -10.03 -24.03
CA LEU A 90 16.82 -9.15 -23.86
C LEU A 90 18.02 -9.85 -23.21
N GLY A 91 17.86 -11.11 -22.77
CA GLY A 91 18.91 -11.88 -22.10
C GLY A 91 19.30 -11.33 -20.73
N LEU A 92 18.44 -10.54 -20.10
CA LEU A 92 18.73 -9.94 -18.79
C LEU A 92 18.72 -11.01 -17.70
N GLY A 93 19.86 -11.19 -17.03
CA GLY A 93 20.03 -12.16 -15.96
C GLY A 93 19.75 -11.61 -14.56
N ASN A 94 19.67 -12.53 -13.59
CA ASN A 94 19.50 -12.23 -12.16
C ASN A 94 20.80 -12.46 -11.37
N ALA A 95 21.95 -12.40 -12.03
CA ALA A 95 23.23 -12.63 -11.38
C ALA A 95 23.51 -11.53 -10.32
N PRO A 96 23.96 -11.89 -9.10
CA PRO A 96 24.26 -10.93 -8.03
C PRO A 96 25.19 -9.80 -8.49
N GLY A 97 24.83 -8.56 -8.17
CA GLY A 97 25.70 -7.39 -8.40
C GLY A 97 25.83 -6.93 -9.86
N THR A 98 25.00 -7.44 -10.77
CA THR A 98 25.07 -7.10 -12.20
C THR A 98 24.19 -5.92 -12.58
N LEU A 99 24.54 -5.24 -13.68
CA LEU A 99 23.68 -4.22 -14.28
C LEU A 99 22.34 -4.81 -14.72
N ASP A 100 22.34 -6.03 -15.25
CA ASP A 100 21.13 -6.74 -15.67
C ASP A 100 20.13 -6.88 -14.51
N LEU A 101 20.60 -7.30 -13.33
CA LEU A 101 19.77 -7.39 -12.12
C LEU A 101 19.17 -6.03 -11.74
N ALA A 102 19.95 -4.94 -11.85
CA ALA A 102 19.45 -3.59 -11.60
C ALA A 102 18.37 -3.19 -12.61
N ILE A 103 18.55 -3.51 -13.89
CA ILE A 103 17.54 -3.26 -14.94
C ILE A 103 16.27 -4.08 -14.66
N VAL A 104 16.41 -5.37 -14.32
CA VAL A 104 15.27 -6.24 -13.95
C VAL A 104 14.51 -5.66 -12.76
N GLY A 105 15.22 -5.24 -11.71
CA GLY A 105 14.60 -4.61 -10.54
C GLY A 105 13.85 -3.32 -10.88
N LEU A 106 14.43 -2.45 -11.71
CA LEU A 106 13.78 -1.23 -12.17
C LEU A 106 12.55 -1.51 -13.03
N LEU A 107 12.61 -2.49 -13.94
CA LEU A 107 11.48 -2.85 -14.79
C LEU A 107 10.33 -3.48 -13.99
N ALA A 108 10.65 -4.40 -13.07
CA ALA A 108 9.66 -5.02 -12.19
C ALA A 108 9.04 -3.99 -11.24
N GLY A 109 9.88 -3.12 -10.65
CA GLY A 109 9.42 -2.03 -9.80
C GLY A 109 8.56 -1.02 -10.53
N LEU A 110 8.92 -0.67 -11.77
CA LEU A 110 8.15 0.25 -12.60
C LEU A 110 6.80 -0.34 -12.98
N SER A 111 6.75 -1.63 -13.32
CA SER A 111 5.50 -2.33 -13.56
C SER A 111 4.57 -2.22 -12.34
N ALA A 112 5.04 -2.62 -11.16
CA ALA A 112 4.27 -2.50 -9.92
C ALA A 112 3.82 -1.06 -9.65
N GLY A 113 4.75 -0.09 -9.75
CA GLY A 113 4.46 1.33 -9.54
C GLY A 113 3.38 1.84 -10.50
N VAL A 114 3.48 1.56 -11.80
CA VAL A 114 2.47 1.99 -12.76
C VAL A 114 1.11 1.39 -12.42
N PHE A 115 1.00 0.07 -12.23
CA PHE A 115 -0.30 -0.55 -12.03
C PHE A 115 -0.94 -0.17 -10.69
N GLU A 116 -0.18 -0.16 -9.60
CA GLU A 116 -0.73 0.13 -8.27
C GLU A 116 -1.05 1.62 -8.08
N GLU A 117 -0.15 2.51 -8.50
CA GLU A 117 -0.38 3.95 -8.39
C GLU A 117 -1.47 4.43 -9.37
N THR A 118 -1.57 3.84 -10.57
CA THR A 118 -2.69 4.13 -11.49
C THR A 118 -4.01 3.68 -10.90
N ALA A 119 -4.09 2.47 -10.34
CA ALA A 119 -5.32 1.99 -9.70
C ALA A 119 -5.75 2.94 -8.57
N ARG A 120 -4.79 3.39 -7.75
CA ARG A 120 -5.03 4.37 -6.70
C ARG A 120 -5.53 5.71 -7.24
N TYR A 121 -4.89 6.22 -8.29
CA TYR A 121 -5.29 7.46 -8.95
C TYR A 121 -6.73 7.38 -9.47
N LEU A 122 -7.07 6.29 -10.17
CA LEU A 122 -8.42 6.06 -10.68
C LEU A 122 -9.45 5.94 -9.55
N VAL A 123 -9.12 5.25 -8.46
CA VAL A 123 -10.03 5.14 -7.31
C VAL A 123 -10.30 6.51 -6.68
N TYR A 124 -9.27 7.33 -6.46
CA TYR A 124 -9.47 8.70 -5.96
C TYR A 124 -10.28 9.58 -6.92
N GLN A 125 -10.08 9.46 -8.23
CA GLN A 125 -10.84 10.22 -9.22
C GLN A 125 -12.29 9.76 -9.38
N LEU A 126 -12.56 8.46 -9.29
CA LEU A 126 -13.85 7.89 -9.71
C LEU A 126 -14.75 7.50 -8.53
N TRP A 127 -14.18 6.91 -7.48
CA TRP A 127 -14.95 6.29 -6.39
C TRP A 127 -14.77 6.96 -5.04
N ALA A 128 -13.59 7.52 -4.78
CA ALA A 128 -13.21 8.09 -3.49
C ALA A 128 -13.05 9.62 -3.55
N LYS A 129 -13.89 10.29 -4.34
CA LYS A 129 -13.84 11.75 -4.61
C LYS A 129 -13.88 12.61 -3.35
N GLU A 130 -14.59 12.14 -2.33
CA GLU A 130 -14.74 12.78 -1.00
C GLU A 130 -13.53 12.55 -0.07
N THR A 131 -12.52 11.81 -0.53
CA THR A 131 -11.24 11.70 0.19
C THR A 131 -10.51 13.01 -0.01
N LYS A 132 -10.43 13.81 1.04
CA LYS A 132 -9.77 15.11 1.02
C LYS A 132 -8.68 15.21 2.08
N THR A 133 -8.78 14.55 3.22
CA THR A 133 -7.85 14.80 4.33
C THR A 133 -6.67 13.85 4.33
N TRP A 134 -5.57 14.30 4.95
CA TRP A 134 -4.39 13.49 5.24
C TRP A 134 -4.75 12.18 5.96
N SER A 135 -5.62 12.23 6.98
CA SER A 135 -6.05 11.03 7.69
C SER A 135 -6.84 10.05 6.80
N GLN A 136 -7.64 10.56 5.86
CA GLN A 136 -8.39 9.71 4.93
C GLN A 136 -7.42 9.01 3.96
N GLY A 137 -6.42 9.72 3.43
CA GLY A 137 -5.37 9.15 2.58
C GLY A 137 -4.51 8.11 3.32
N LEU A 138 -4.19 8.37 4.60
CA LEU A 138 -3.50 7.37 5.43
C LEU A 138 -4.33 6.11 5.64
N MET A 139 -5.62 6.25 5.95
CA MET A 139 -6.51 5.10 6.15
C MET A 139 -6.63 4.25 4.88
N PHE A 140 -6.72 4.91 3.72
CA PHE A 140 -6.71 4.26 2.42
C PHE A 140 -5.40 3.51 2.16
N GLY A 141 -4.24 4.18 2.30
CA GLY A 141 -2.93 3.57 2.07
C GLY A 141 -2.62 2.43 3.03
N ALA A 142 -3.04 2.55 4.30
CA ALA A 142 -2.93 1.47 5.28
C ALA A 142 -3.73 0.23 4.85
N GLY A 143 -4.94 0.41 4.30
CA GLY A 143 -5.75 -0.69 3.77
C GLY A 143 -5.14 -1.36 2.54
N HIS A 144 -4.51 -0.57 1.66
CA HIS A 144 -3.77 -1.07 0.50
C HIS A 144 -2.61 -1.97 0.92
N GLY A 145 -1.68 -1.44 1.74
CA GLY A 145 -0.55 -2.23 2.23
C GLY A 145 -0.95 -3.39 3.14
N ALA A 146 -2.05 -3.24 3.89
CA ALA A 146 -2.60 -4.31 4.71
C ALA A 146 -3.02 -5.52 3.90
N SER A 147 -3.63 -5.31 2.73
CA SER A 147 -4.11 -6.42 1.89
C SER A 147 -2.96 -7.26 1.38
N GLU A 148 -1.90 -6.60 0.92
CA GLU A 148 -0.68 -7.28 0.52
C GLU A 148 -0.08 -8.07 1.69
N ALA A 149 0.07 -7.46 2.87
CA ALA A 149 0.61 -8.12 4.06
C ALA A 149 -0.24 -9.32 4.52
N ILE A 150 -1.57 -9.19 4.50
CA ILE A 150 -2.49 -10.27 4.89
C ILE A 150 -2.44 -11.41 3.87
N ILE A 151 -2.48 -11.12 2.57
CA ILE A 151 -2.41 -12.14 1.52
C ILE A 151 -1.09 -12.92 1.63
N LEU A 152 0.04 -12.22 1.74
CA LEU A 152 1.34 -12.87 1.91
C LEU A 152 1.44 -13.63 3.24
N GLY A 153 0.81 -13.14 4.31
CA GLY A 153 0.72 -13.83 5.60
C GLY A 153 -0.08 -15.14 5.51
N VAL A 154 -1.20 -15.15 4.78
CA VAL A 154 -1.98 -16.36 4.51
C VAL A 154 -1.15 -17.37 3.70
N LEU A 155 -0.44 -16.91 2.66
CA LEU A 155 0.43 -17.78 1.87
C LEU A 155 1.59 -18.34 2.71
N ALA A 156 2.20 -17.53 3.58
CA ALA A 156 3.24 -17.97 4.50
C ALA A 156 2.71 -18.99 5.52
N LEU A 157 1.49 -18.81 6.04
CA LEU A 157 0.84 -19.79 6.91
C LEU A 157 0.56 -21.10 6.17
N ALA A 158 0.05 -21.05 4.94
CA ALA A 158 -0.15 -22.22 4.11
C ALA A 158 1.16 -22.97 3.84
N GLY A 159 2.24 -22.24 3.53
CA GLY A 159 3.58 -22.79 3.37
C GLY A 159 4.11 -23.44 4.64
N PHE A 160 3.92 -22.82 5.81
CA PHE A 160 4.27 -23.43 7.10
C PHE A 160 3.50 -24.73 7.34
N LEU A 161 2.18 -24.75 7.13
CA LEU A 161 1.35 -25.95 7.30
C LEU A 161 1.76 -27.07 6.34
N GLN A 162 2.14 -26.72 5.10
CA GLN A 162 2.70 -27.66 4.13
C GLN A 162 4.02 -28.25 4.64
N MET A 163 4.96 -27.41 5.08
CA MET A 163 6.27 -27.87 5.58
C MET A 163 6.15 -28.69 6.87
N LEU A 164 5.14 -28.39 7.70
CA LEU A 164 4.80 -29.18 8.87
C LEU A 164 4.29 -30.58 8.48
N THR A 165 3.42 -30.65 7.47
CA THR A 165 2.92 -31.92 6.94
C THR A 165 4.05 -32.77 6.37
N LEU A 166 4.89 -32.17 5.52
CA LEU A 166 6.02 -32.86 4.88
C LEU A 166 7.08 -33.33 5.89
N ARG A 167 7.26 -32.61 7.00
CA ARG A 167 8.15 -33.04 8.09
C ARG A 167 7.65 -34.31 8.80
N GLY A 168 6.33 -34.53 8.84
CA GLY A 168 5.73 -35.72 9.44
C GLY A 168 5.97 -37.02 8.68
N GLY A 169 6.51 -36.93 7.45
CA GLY A 169 6.79 -38.04 6.56
C GLY A 169 6.28 -37.78 5.15
N LEU A 170 6.93 -38.40 4.16
CA LEU A 170 6.52 -38.31 2.74
C LEU A 170 5.67 -39.51 2.30
N GLU A 171 5.61 -40.55 3.14
CA GLU A 171 4.88 -41.77 2.87
C GLU A 171 3.38 -41.49 2.73
N GLY A 172 2.75 -42.07 1.69
CA GLY A 172 1.31 -41.92 1.46
C GLY A 172 0.89 -40.56 0.86
N LEU A 173 1.81 -39.63 0.61
CA LEU A 173 1.50 -38.33 -0.01
C LEU A 173 1.45 -38.37 -1.56
N GLY A 174 1.69 -39.53 -2.17
CA GLY A 174 1.63 -39.69 -3.63
C GLY A 174 2.71 -38.93 -4.40
N ILE A 175 3.82 -38.60 -3.76
CA ILE A 175 4.94 -37.88 -4.37
C ILE A 175 5.66 -38.82 -5.36
N PRO A 176 5.86 -38.41 -6.63
CA PRO A 176 6.62 -39.19 -7.61
C PRO A 176 8.05 -39.49 -7.13
N ALA A 177 8.54 -40.70 -7.40
CA ALA A 177 9.81 -41.18 -6.85
C ALA A 177 11.02 -40.30 -7.24
N ASP A 178 10.99 -39.72 -8.44
CA ASP A 178 11.98 -38.79 -8.98
C ASP A 178 11.96 -37.40 -8.30
N GLN A 179 10.91 -37.07 -7.55
CA GLN A 179 10.76 -35.80 -6.84
C GLN A 179 11.07 -35.88 -5.34
N ILE A 180 11.14 -37.10 -4.78
CA ILE A 180 11.31 -37.31 -3.33
C ILE A 180 12.56 -36.59 -2.80
N GLU A 181 13.69 -36.73 -3.50
CA GLU A 181 14.96 -36.12 -3.08
C GLU A 181 14.86 -34.58 -3.05
N GLY A 182 14.25 -33.98 -4.07
CA GLY A 182 14.03 -32.53 -4.13
C GLY A 182 13.09 -32.02 -3.03
N VAL A 183 12.05 -32.78 -2.69
CA VAL A 183 11.15 -32.46 -1.57
C VAL A 183 11.89 -32.56 -0.24
N GLN A 184 12.67 -33.63 -0.02
CA GLN A 184 13.46 -33.80 1.20
C GLN A 184 14.48 -32.67 1.38
N ALA A 185 15.19 -32.28 0.32
CA ALA A 185 16.11 -31.15 0.35
C ALA A 185 15.39 -29.84 0.71
N SER A 186 14.19 -29.61 0.15
CA SER A 186 13.38 -28.41 0.44
C SER A 186 12.91 -28.36 1.90
N VAL A 187 12.46 -29.50 2.44
CA VAL A 187 12.06 -29.63 3.85
C VAL A 187 13.27 -29.38 4.76
N ALA A 188 14.42 -29.97 4.46
CA ALA A 188 15.65 -29.77 5.24
C ALA A 188 16.09 -28.31 5.22
N ALA A 189 16.06 -27.64 4.06
CA ALA A 189 16.41 -26.23 3.92
C ALA A 189 15.46 -25.32 4.73
N TYR A 190 14.15 -25.56 4.65
CA TYR A 190 13.15 -24.79 5.39
C TYR A 190 13.38 -24.89 6.91
N TRP A 191 13.56 -26.10 7.43
CA TRP A 191 13.75 -26.31 8.87
C TRP A 191 15.17 -26.02 9.37
N GLY A 192 16.15 -25.92 8.48
CA GLY A 192 17.50 -25.44 8.78
C GLY A 192 17.62 -23.92 8.76
N THR A 193 16.57 -23.19 8.37
CA THR A 193 16.58 -21.73 8.31
C THR A 193 16.70 -21.13 9.72
N PRO A 194 17.63 -20.18 9.95
CA PRO A 194 17.72 -19.50 11.24
C PRO A 194 16.40 -18.81 11.60
N TRP A 195 15.95 -18.97 12.85
CA TRP A 195 14.61 -18.54 13.28
C TRP A 195 14.30 -17.05 12.99
N TYR A 196 15.30 -16.17 13.04
CA TYR A 196 15.12 -14.74 12.83
C TYR A 196 14.85 -14.38 11.36
N ILE A 197 15.25 -15.24 10.41
CA ILE A 197 15.01 -15.04 8.98
C ILE A 197 13.50 -15.04 8.68
N PHE A 198 12.71 -15.86 9.38
CA PHE A 198 11.25 -15.86 9.19
C PHE A 198 10.64 -14.48 9.45
N PHE A 199 11.10 -13.79 10.49
CA PHE A 199 10.57 -12.48 10.89
C PHE A 199 10.94 -11.34 9.95
N LEU A 200 11.92 -11.52 9.05
CA LEU A 200 12.28 -10.51 8.06
C LEU A 200 11.08 -10.14 7.19
N SER A 201 10.30 -11.13 6.76
CA SER A 201 9.07 -10.87 6.01
C SER A 201 8.07 -9.97 6.75
N THR A 202 7.90 -10.12 8.08
CA THR A 202 7.08 -9.17 8.86
C THR A 202 7.66 -7.76 8.85
N VAL A 203 8.98 -7.63 8.97
CA VAL A 203 9.68 -6.32 8.93
C VAL A 203 9.45 -5.64 7.58
N GLU A 204 9.67 -6.36 6.48
CA GLU A 204 9.41 -5.89 5.12
C GLU A 204 7.96 -5.43 4.95
N ARG A 205 6.99 -6.17 5.50
CA ARG A 205 5.57 -5.77 5.43
C ARG A 205 5.27 -4.48 6.17
N ILE A 206 5.87 -4.24 7.34
CA ILE A 206 5.73 -2.97 8.07
C ILE A 206 6.30 -1.81 7.23
N ALA A 207 7.46 -2.04 6.61
CA ALA A 207 8.09 -1.06 5.72
C ALA A 207 7.22 -0.78 4.48
N ALA A 208 6.71 -1.82 3.83
CA ALA A 208 5.83 -1.72 2.67
C ALA A 208 4.52 -0.99 2.99
N ILE A 209 3.88 -1.28 4.13
CA ILE A 209 2.68 -0.56 4.57
C ILE A 209 2.97 0.93 4.76
N THR A 210 4.13 1.26 5.34
CA THR A 210 4.56 2.65 5.53
C THR A 210 4.75 3.34 4.17
N PHE A 211 5.37 2.66 3.21
CA PHE A 211 5.48 3.15 1.84
C PHE A 211 4.10 3.36 1.19
N HIS A 212 3.19 2.38 1.27
CA HIS A 212 1.84 2.49 0.69
C HIS A 212 1.01 3.62 1.28
N MET A 213 1.17 3.91 2.57
CA MET A 213 0.60 5.09 3.22
C MET A 213 1.14 6.39 2.62
N ALA A 214 2.46 6.49 2.41
CA ALA A 214 3.08 7.67 1.80
C ALA A 214 2.66 7.84 0.33
N ALA A 215 2.73 6.77 -0.47
CA ALA A 215 2.30 6.75 -1.86
C ALA A 215 0.82 7.16 -1.99
N ALA A 216 -0.03 6.70 -1.06
CA ALA A 216 -1.43 7.09 -1.05
C ALA A 216 -1.67 8.57 -0.83
N LEU A 217 -0.85 9.23 -0.02
CA LEU A 217 -0.90 10.68 0.16
C LEU A 217 -0.39 11.42 -1.09
N LEU A 218 0.70 10.96 -1.71
CA LEU A 218 1.22 11.55 -2.95
C LEU A 218 0.17 11.50 -4.07
N VAL A 219 -0.45 10.35 -4.31
CA VAL A 219 -1.48 10.22 -5.36
C VAL A 219 -2.74 11.02 -5.01
N LEU A 220 -3.16 11.05 -3.74
CA LEU A 220 -4.27 11.89 -3.29
C LEU A 220 -3.99 13.37 -3.62
N LYS A 221 -2.78 13.83 -3.33
CA LYS A 221 -2.35 15.20 -3.62
C LYS A 221 -2.30 15.50 -5.11
N ALA A 222 -1.89 14.52 -5.94
CA ALA A 222 -1.91 14.63 -7.38
C ALA A 222 -3.31 14.95 -7.91
N VAL A 223 -4.32 14.22 -7.42
CA VAL A 223 -5.73 14.41 -7.80
C VAL A 223 -6.26 15.74 -7.26
N ARG A 224 -6.01 16.06 -5.99
CA ARG A 224 -6.57 17.24 -5.35
C ARG A 224 -6.00 18.56 -5.88
N ARG A 225 -4.70 18.60 -6.13
CA ARG A 225 -4.02 19.82 -6.62
C ARG A 225 -3.90 19.86 -8.14
N SER A 226 -4.51 18.90 -8.86
CA SER A 226 -4.35 18.75 -10.32
C SER A 226 -2.89 18.79 -10.80
N ASN A 227 -1.97 18.29 -9.96
CA ASN A 227 -0.55 18.31 -10.23
C ASN A 227 -0.02 16.88 -10.35
N ILE A 228 0.11 16.41 -11.60
CA ILE A 228 0.49 15.04 -11.94
C ILE A 228 1.91 14.67 -11.47
N LEU A 229 2.76 15.65 -11.13
CA LEU A 229 4.12 15.36 -10.64
C LEU A 229 4.09 14.53 -9.35
N TRP A 230 3.09 14.71 -8.48
CA TRP A 230 2.93 13.91 -7.27
C TRP A 230 2.61 12.44 -7.58
N TYR A 231 1.87 12.18 -8.66
CA TYR A 231 1.59 10.83 -9.13
C TYR A 231 2.86 10.16 -9.68
N PHE A 232 3.65 10.87 -10.49
CA PHE A 232 4.93 10.34 -10.97
C PHE A 232 5.94 10.14 -9.83
N ALA A 233 5.92 10.99 -8.81
CA ALA A 233 6.73 10.80 -7.61
C ALA A 233 6.34 9.51 -6.87
N ALA A 234 5.05 9.17 -6.79
CA ALA A 234 4.58 7.91 -6.21
C ALA A 234 5.07 6.70 -7.03
N ILE A 235 4.96 6.74 -8.36
CA ILE A 235 5.47 5.67 -9.25
C ILE A 235 6.97 5.50 -9.08
N LEU A 236 7.73 6.61 -9.07
CA LEU A 236 9.18 6.57 -8.91
C LEU A 236 9.56 5.99 -7.54
N GLY A 237 8.89 6.44 -6.47
CA GLY A 237 9.09 5.90 -5.12
C GLY A 237 8.83 4.40 -5.05
N HIS A 238 7.73 3.93 -5.66
CA HIS A 238 7.39 2.51 -5.76
C HIS A 238 8.46 1.72 -6.52
N THR A 239 8.86 2.25 -7.67
CA THR A 239 9.88 1.65 -8.54
C THR A 239 11.19 1.46 -7.79
N LEU A 240 11.66 2.50 -7.11
CA LEU A 240 12.91 2.47 -6.37
C LEU A 240 12.83 1.56 -5.15
N PHE A 241 11.71 1.57 -4.42
CA PHE A 241 11.50 0.67 -3.28
C PHE A 241 11.64 -0.79 -3.68
N ASN A 242 10.94 -1.21 -4.74
CA ASN A 242 10.99 -2.59 -5.23
C ASN A 242 12.35 -2.95 -5.87
N ALA A 243 12.94 -2.04 -6.65
CA ALA A 243 14.23 -2.27 -7.28
C ALA A 243 15.35 -2.44 -6.23
N ILE A 244 15.36 -1.60 -5.20
CA ILE A 244 16.34 -1.67 -4.11
C ILE A 244 16.12 -2.95 -3.29
N ALA A 245 14.88 -3.30 -2.94
CA ALA A 245 14.56 -4.56 -2.26
C ALA A 245 15.13 -5.76 -3.03
N LEU A 246 14.81 -5.89 -4.32
CA LEU A 246 15.24 -7.01 -5.14
C LEU A 246 16.77 -7.05 -5.29
N TYR A 247 17.37 -5.94 -5.70
CA TYR A 247 18.81 -5.88 -6.00
C TYR A 247 19.63 -6.21 -4.75
N SER A 248 19.30 -5.61 -3.62
CA SER A 248 20.02 -5.83 -2.36
C SER A 248 19.81 -7.25 -1.81
N ASN A 249 18.60 -7.81 -1.93
CA ASN A 249 18.33 -9.18 -1.49
C ASN A 249 19.15 -10.19 -2.28
N VAL A 250 19.22 -10.03 -3.60
CA VAL A 250 19.97 -10.95 -4.46
C VAL A 250 21.49 -10.74 -4.35
N THR A 251 21.95 -9.50 -4.18
CA THR A 251 23.38 -9.17 -4.19
C THR A 251 24.06 -9.33 -2.84
N TRP A 252 23.39 -8.90 -1.77
CA TRP A 252 23.98 -8.80 -0.42
C TRP A 252 23.23 -9.65 0.62
N GLY A 253 22.14 -10.31 0.21
CA GLY A 253 21.34 -11.16 1.07
C GLY A 253 20.22 -10.43 1.81
N PRO A 254 19.33 -11.19 2.46
CA PRO A 254 18.09 -10.66 3.01
C PRO A 254 18.31 -9.67 4.16
N LEU A 255 19.33 -9.86 5.01
CA LEU A 255 19.57 -8.95 6.13
C LEU A 255 19.92 -7.52 5.68
N VAL A 256 20.73 -7.39 4.63
CA VAL A 256 21.09 -6.08 4.08
C VAL A 256 19.89 -5.45 3.39
N ALA A 257 19.11 -6.25 2.66
CA ALA A 257 17.91 -5.77 1.99
C ALA A 257 16.89 -5.18 2.98
N GLU A 258 16.62 -5.90 4.07
CA GLU A 258 15.71 -5.45 5.12
C GLU A 258 16.22 -4.17 5.79
N GLY A 259 17.52 -4.08 6.05
CA GLY A 259 18.13 -2.85 6.57
C GLY A 259 17.88 -1.64 5.66
N LEU A 260 18.07 -1.80 4.36
CA LEU A 260 17.81 -0.73 3.38
C LEU A 260 16.32 -0.38 3.30
N ILE A 261 15.44 -1.39 3.30
CA ILE A 261 14.00 -1.19 3.21
C ILE A 261 13.43 -0.51 4.46
N VAL A 262 13.94 -0.84 5.65
CA VAL A 262 13.62 -0.12 6.89
C VAL A 262 14.09 1.33 6.82
N LEU A 263 15.30 1.60 6.31
CA LEU A 263 15.79 2.97 6.13
C LEU A 263 14.91 3.78 5.17
N MET A 264 14.48 3.17 4.06
CA MET A 264 13.53 3.79 3.13
C MET A 264 12.18 4.05 3.82
N ALA A 265 11.67 3.10 4.60
CA ALA A 265 10.42 3.28 5.35
C ALA A 265 10.49 4.42 6.36
N LEU A 266 11.63 4.63 7.04
CA LEU A 266 11.83 5.80 7.88
C LEU A 266 11.76 7.11 7.09
N GLY A 267 12.33 7.13 5.88
CA GLY A 267 12.19 8.25 4.94
C GLY A 267 10.73 8.50 4.55
N PHE A 268 9.97 7.45 4.22
CA PHE A 268 8.54 7.56 3.91
C PHE A 268 7.69 7.96 5.12
N ALA A 269 8.05 7.53 6.33
CA ALA A 269 7.44 8.01 7.56
C ALA A 269 7.68 9.52 7.73
N GLY A 270 8.90 9.99 7.50
CA GLY A 270 9.21 11.42 7.46
C GLY A 270 8.37 12.17 6.42
N LEU A 271 8.24 11.62 5.21
CA LEU A 271 7.39 12.18 4.15
C LEU A 271 5.92 12.26 4.56
N ILE A 272 5.39 11.23 5.25
CA ILE A 272 4.01 11.22 5.77
C ILE A 272 3.79 12.39 6.73
N PHE A 273 4.72 12.63 7.66
CA PHE A 273 4.61 13.76 8.59
C PHE A 273 4.77 15.11 7.89
N TRP A 274 5.71 15.24 6.97
CA TRP A 274 5.89 16.46 6.19
C TRP A 274 4.66 16.84 5.36
N LEU A 275 4.02 15.85 4.71
CA LEU A 275 2.78 16.07 3.95
C LEU A 275 1.60 16.50 4.85
N ARG A 276 1.65 16.19 6.15
CA ARG A 276 0.64 16.67 7.10
C ARG A 276 0.79 18.16 7.37
N GLU A 277 2.00 18.58 7.70
CA GLU A 277 2.32 19.98 8.00
C GLU A 277 1.99 20.87 6.79
N GLU A 278 2.36 20.43 5.59
CA GLU A 278 2.07 21.18 4.37
C GLU A 278 0.56 21.31 4.09
N ASP A 279 -0.24 20.29 4.42
CA ASP A 279 -1.70 20.35 4.28
C ASP A 279 -2.35 21.25 5.36
N GLU A 280 -1.75 21.35 6.55
CA GLU A 280 -2.18 22.27 7.61
C GLU A 280 -1.81 23.73 7.30
N GLU A 281 -0.63 23.97 6.70
CA GLU A 281 -0.13 25.30 6.33
C GLU A 281 -0.77 25.87 5.06
N ASN A 282 -1.16 25.02 4.10
CA ASN A 282 -1.75 25.44 2.84
C ASN A 282 -3.13 24.81 2.59
N PRO A 283 -4.16 25.26 3.33
CA PRO A 283 -5.52 24.73 3.22
C PRO A 283 -6.21 25.15 1.91
N GLU A 284 -5.66 26.03 1.08
CA GLU A 284 -6.30 26.48 -0.17
C GLU A 284 -6.39 25.37 -1.26
N GLY A 285 -5.83 24.19 -1.02
CA GLY A 285 -6.18 22.99 -1.80
C GLY A 285 -7.55 22.38 -1.44
N PHE A 286 -8.29 22.97 -0.49
CA PHE A 286 -9.52 22.40 0.07
C PHE A 286 -10.84 22.98 -0.44
N ASP A 287 -10.88 24.14 -1.09
CA ASP A 287 -12.09 24.63 -1.78
C ASP A 287 -11.73 25.75 -2.78
N GLU A 288 -11.86 25.47 -4.08
CA GLU A 288 -12.42 26.39 -5.10
C GLU A 288 -12.46 25.66 -6.47
N ASP A 289 -13.29 24.61 -6.56
CA ASP A 289 -14.16 24.45 -7.74
C ASP A 289 -15.58 24.75 -7.26
N THR A 290 -15.79 25.98 -6.80
CA THR A 290 -17.15 26.50 -6.77
C THR A 290 -17.53 26.70 -8.23
N GLY A 291 -18.24 25.73 -8.80
CA GLY A 291 -19.00 25.87 -10.04
C GLY A 291 -20.11 26.92 -9.96
N GLN A 292 -19.87 28.03 -9.27
CA GLN A 292 -20.61 29.26 -9.43
C GLN A 292 -20.05 29.97 -10.67
N PRO A 293 -20.91 30.39 -11.61
CA PRO A 293 -20.48 31.33 -12.63
C PRO A 293 -19.84 32.52 -11.91
N GLN A 294 -18.59 32.85 -12.27
CA GLN A 294 -17.99 34.11 -11.89
C GLN A 294 -19.00 35.20 -12.22
N SER A 295 -19.56 35.82 -11.17
CA SER A 295 -20.42 36.98 -11.35
C SER A 295 -19.60 38.00 -12.14
N PRO A 296 -20.13 38.54 -13.26
CA PRO A 296 -19.36 39.47 -14.04
C PRO A 296 -18.97 40.62 -13.13
N VAL A 297 -17.67 40.90 -13.11
CA VAL A 297 -17.08 42.09 -12.49
C VAL A 297 -17.93 43.28 -12.93
N SER A 298 -18.81 43.75 -12.04
CA SER A 298 -19.60 44.96 -12.24
C SER A 298 -18.70 46.16 -11.98
N GLY A 299 -17.67 46.29 -12.81
CA GLY A 299 -16.82 47.45 -12.93
C GLY A 299 -17.33 48.33 -14.07
N LEU A 300 -18.56 48.84 -13.92
CA LEU A 300 -19.07 49.96 -14.71
C LEU A 300 -19.70 50.96 -13.74
N GLN A 301 -18.90 51.97 -13.46
CA GLN A 301 -19.21 53.29 -12.88
C GLN A 301 -20.71 53.56 -12.67
N SER A 302 -21.12 53.65 -11.40
CA SER A 302 -22.34 54.39 -11.05
C SER A 302 -22.09 55.87 -11.32
N SER A 303 -22.39 56.32 -12.53
CA SER A 303 -22.63 57.73 -12.78
C SER A 303 -23.82 58.14 -11.90
N THR A 304 -23.55 59.07 -10.99
CA THR A 304 -24.55 59.79 -10.20
C THR A 304 -25.67 60.25 -11.11
N THR A 305 -26.86 59.68 -10.95
CA THR A 305 -28.08 60.19 -11.56
C THR A 305 -28.38 61.54 -10.89
N PRO A 306 -28.44 62.67 -11.61
CA PRO A 306 -28.83 63.93 -10.99
C PRO A 306 -30.30 63.86 -10.61
N GLU A 307 -30.62 64.22 -9.38
CA GLU A 307 -31.98 64.41 -8.89
C GLU A 307 -32.67 65.50 -9.73
N ILE A 308 -33.73 65.13 -10.45
CA ILE A 308 -34.51 66.06 -11.26
C ILE A 308 -35.53 66.72 -10.34
N THR A 309 -35.22 67.92 -9.87
CA THR A 309 -36.18 68.84 -9.25
C THR A 309 -36.88 69.69 -10.31
N PRO A 310 -38.15 70.11 -10.09
CA PRO A 310 -38.92 70.90 -11.07
C PRO A 310 -38.23 72.20 -11.53
N ASP A 311 -37.29 72.71 -10.74
CA ASP A 311 -36.56 73.96 -11.01
C ASP A 311 -35.47 73.85 -12.08
N ARG A 312 -35.17 72.65 -12.61
CA ARG A 312 -34.12 72.43 -13.63
C ARG A 312 -34.62 72.19 -15.06
N ILE A 313 -35.93 72.36 -15.31
CA ILE A 313 -36.53 72.11 -16.63
C ILE A 313 -36.37 73.32 -17.58
N GLU A 314 -36.03 74.51 -17.08
CA GLU A 314 -35.99 75.73 -17.90
C GLU A 314 -34.65 75.97 -18.63
N ASP A 315 -33.55 75.32 -18.25
CA ASP A 315 -32.21 75.66 -18.75
C ASP A 315 -31.73 74.85 -19.98
N SER A 316 -32.52 73.93 -20.54
CA SER A 316 -32.08 73.11 -21.69
C SER A 316 -32.55 73.61 -23.06
N ARG A 317 -33.04 74.85 -23.18
CA ARG A 317 -33.71 75.34 -24.40
C ARG A 317 -32.87 76.21 -25.33
N TYR A 318 -31.63 76.52 -24.97
CA TYR A 318 -30.67 77.16 -25.87
C TYR A 318 -29.28 76.62 -25.57
N ASP A 319 -28.80 75.72 -26.42
CA ASP A 319 -27.45 75.72 -26.97
C ASP A 319 -27.39 74.56 -27.98
N GLY A 320 -27.13 74.93 -29.24
CA GLY A 320 -27.12 74.05 -30.42
C GLY A 320 -25.80 73.35 -30.66
#